data_AF-A0AAU7FZV7-F1
#
_entry.id   AF-A0AAU7FZV7-F1
#
_cell.length_a   1.000
_cell.length_b   1.000
_cell.length_c   1.000
_cell.angle_alpha   90.00
_cell.angle_beta   90.00
_cell.angle_gamma   90.00
#
_symmetry.space_group_name_H-M   'P 1'
#
loop_
_entity.id
_entity.type
_entity.pdbx_description
1 polymer ?
#
loop_
_entity_poly.entity_id
_entity_poly.type
_entity_poly.pdbx_seq_one_letter_code
_entity_poly.pdbx_strand_id
1 'polypeptide(L)'
;MYNTGEDIIDEVGHDSWEGLTVMPEKKIFYSRDVYFREAWSDARKIFGENTVSYLQNIAVLVFKPDAFMARKCQAALDYLQRQNFTPITWREFRYNHWTMREDWRYQLNQFSLDRIFLNEKLLTSDDCTMVVFRDNSQERELPGTVRLQSLKGSSLPELHKPDQLRAILKSHNRLFKFVHTTDEPADIIRESGILFSSEERHDFFQEIVDNFHENKSAQLADYLDGKTSRFSENDFNWPKALEELQSSVSTCPFPTEANLLLADIEQWLLHGMPAGKALSVRELENKLHKLDIHLSNVAFMIICTNLIHHSYALEFALMRGDGLDDWLAGKGKHVPFNSSMHNTTEGFYE
;
A
#
# COMPACT_ATOMS: atom_id res chain seq x y z
N MET A 1 -17.07 37.92 6.30
CA MET A 1 -15.92 37.47 7.11
C MET A 1 -15.68 36.03 6.72
N TYR A 2 -14.57 35.74 6.05
CA TYR A 2 -14.17 34.36 5.82
C TYR A 2 -13.64 33.84 7.14
N ASN A 3 -14.20 32.72 7.60
CA ASN A 3 -13.80 32.10 8.84
C ASN A 3 -12.30 31.77 8.76
N THR A 4 -11.49 32.42 9.60
CA THR A 4 -10.07 32.10 9.76
C THR A 4 -10.04 30.68 10.30
N GLY A 5 -9.43 29.73 9.58
CA GLY A 5 -9.55 28.28 9.81
C GLY A 5 -9.09 27.72 11.17
N GLU A 6 -9.06 28.55 12.21
CA GLU A 6 -8.96 28.22 13.63
C GLU A 6 -10.23 27.49 14.11
N ASP A 7 -11.44 27.87 13.68
CA ASP A 7 -12.69 27.18 14.11
C ASP A 7 -12.80 25.71 13.65
N ILE A 8 -12.10 25.30 12.58
CA ILE A 8 -12.10 23.90 12.11
C ILE A 8 -11.24 23.01 13.02
N ILE A 9 -10.25 23.61 13.70
CA ILE A 9 -9.40 22.91 14.66
C ILE A 9 -10.24 22.53 15.91
N ASP A 10 -11.30 23.27 16.23
CA ASP A 10 -12.11 23.03 17.44
C ASP A 10 -13.06 21.82 17.36
N GLU A 11 -13.55 21.41 16.18
CA GLU A 11 -14.38 20.19 16.06
C GLU A 11 -13.61 18.91 16.38
N VAL A 12 -12.30 18.92 16.18
CA VAL A 12 -11.45 17.72 16.28
C VAL A 12 -10.36 17.85 17.35
N GLY A 13 -9.89 19.06 17.66
CA GLY A 13 -8.79 19.36 18.58
C GLY A 13 -7.44 18.79 18.13
N HIS A 14 -6.39 19.61 18.06
CA HIS A 14 -5.02 19.12 17.78
C HIS A 14 -4.54 18.08 18.80
N ASP A 15 -4.97 18.20 20.06
CA ASP A 15 -4.56 17.33 21.17
C ASP A 15 -5.18 15.92 21.11
N SER A 16 -6.24 15.71 20.33
CA SER A 16 -7.03 14.47 20.39
C SER A 16 -6.37 13.26 19.73
N TRP A 17 -5.41 13.48 18.83
CA TRP A 17 -4.78 12.42 18.04
C TRP A 17 -3.24 12.50 17.98
N GLU A 18 -2.61 13.23 18.90
CA GLU A 18 -1.14 13.36 18.96
C GLU A 18 -0.40 12.03 19.05
N GLY A 19 -1.02 11.00 19.64
CA GLY A 19 -0.46 9.65 19.72
C GLY A 19 -0.48 8.89 18.40
N LEU A 20 -1.08 9.42 17.34
CA LEU A 20 -1.20 8.70 16.07
C LEU A 20 -0.09 9.00 15.07
N THR A 21 0.66 10.08 15.25
CA THR A 21 1.78 10.42 14.36
C THR A 21 2.83 11.28 15.07
N VAL A 22 4.10 11.02 14.74
CA VAL A 22 5.22 11.90 15.09
C VAL A 22 5.52 12.92 14.00
N MET A 23 5.00 12.74 12.79
CA MET A 23 5.30 13.58 11.64
C MET A 23 4.55 14.92 11.70
N PRO A 24 5.25 16.07 11.79
CA PRO A 24 4.62 17.39 11.78
C PRO A 24 3.81 17.65 10.50
N GLU A 25 4.28 17.17 9.35
CA GLU A 25 3.61 17.33 8.07
C GLU A 25 2.25 16.61 8.05
N LYS A 26 2.16 15.40 8.61
CA LYS A 26 0.87 14.69 8.75
C LYS A 26 -0.08 15.48 9.65
N LYS A 27 0.40 16.05 10.76
CA LYS A 27 -0.41 16.94 11.61
C LYS A 27 -1.01 18.12 10.84
N ILE A 28 -0.23 18.76 9.98
CA ILE A 28 -0.67 19.91 9.18
C ILE A 28 -1.64 19.50 8.07
N PHE A 29 -1.31 18.44 7.33
CA PHE A 29 -2.10 18.05 6.16
C PHE A 29 -3.37 17.27 6.55
N TYR A 30 -3.28 16.28 7.45
CA TYR A 30 -4.42 15.43 7.80
C TYR A 30 -5.47 16.19 8.62
N SER A 31 -5.09 17.17 9.44
CA SER A 31 -6.08 18.03 10.15
C SER A 31 -7.01 18.80 9.21
N ARG A 32 -6.64 18.95 7.93
CA ARG A 32 -7.41 19.64 6.89
C ARG A 32 -7.91 18.70 5.79
N ASP A 33 -7.53 17.42 5.86
CA ASP A 33 -7.91 16.40 4.89
C ASP A 33 -9.30 15.85 5.24
N VAL A 34 -10.26 15.99 4.32
CA VAL A 34 -11.65 15.58 4.55
C VAL A 34 -11.77 14.09 4.87
N TYR A 35 -10.95 13.26 4.21
CA TYR A 35 -10.97 11.81 4.41
C TYR A 35 -10.52 11.45 5.82
N PHE A 36 -9.48 12.10 6.33
CA PHE A 36 -9.03 11.89 7.70
C PHE A 36 -10.04 12.43 8.72
N ARG A 37 -10.58 13.63 8.52
CA ARG A 37 -11.51 14.27 9.48
C ARG A 37 -12.78 13.44 9.68
N GLU A 38 -13.39 12.98 8.59
CA GLU A 38 -14.60 12.15 8.66
C GLU A 38 -14.29 10.80 9.32
N ALA A 39 -13.25 10.11 8.87
CA ALA A 39 -12.85 8.82 9.44
C ALA A 39 -12.45 8.90 10.91
N TRP A 40 -11.80 10.00 11.32
CA TRP A 40 -11.45 10.23 12.70
C TRP A 40 -12.69 10.43 13.59
N SER A 41 -13.69 11.17 13.09
CA SER A 41 -14.97 11.36 13.78
C SER A 41 -15.66 10.01 14.02
N ASP A 42 -15.72 9.16 13.00
CA ASP A 42 -16.35 7.83 13.10
C ASP A 42 -15.56 6.90 14.01
N ALA A 43 -14.23 6.86 13.88
CA ALA A 43 -13.35 6.10 14.75
C ALA A 43 -13.57 6.48 16.22
N ARG A 44 -13.65 7.78 16.54
CA ARG A 44 -13.90 8.24 17.91
C ARG A 44 -15.25 7.78 18.47
N LYS A 45 -16.30 7.76 17.64
CA LYS A 45 -17.62 7.28 18.07
C LYS A 45 -17.61 5.78 18.36
N ILE A 46 -16.84 5.01 17.58
CA ILE A 46 -16.84 3.54 17.66
C ILE A 46 -15.87 3.03 18.72
N PHE A 47 -14.63 3.51 18.70
CA PHE A 47 -13.60 3.09 19.66
C PHE A 47 -13.69 3.83 21.01
N GLY A 48 -14.45 4.93 21.07
CA GLY A 48 -14.62 5.74 22.29
C GLY A 48 -13.31 6.35 22.78
N GLU A 49 -13.16 6.46 24.11
CA GLU A 49 -11.96 7.00 24.75
C GLU A 49 -10.68 6.20 24.44
N ASN A 50 -10.84 4.93 24.02
CA ASN A 50 -9.73 4.02 23.72
C ASN A 50 -9.22 4.14 22.27
N THR A 51 -9.74 5.07 21.47
CA THR A 51 -9.43 5.20 20.02
C THR A 51 -7.93 5.15 19.71
N VAL A 52 -7.13 6.02 20.35
CA VAL A 52 -5.69 6.08 20.09
C VAL A 52 -5.01 4.77 20.48
N SER A 53 -5.46 4.17 21.57
CA SER A 53 -4.89 2.93 22.07
C SER A 53 -5.17 1.77 21.12
N TYR A 54 -6.42 1.58 20.66
CA TYR A 54 -6.74 0.59 19.63
C TYR A 54 -5.85 0.73 18.39
N LEU A 55 -5.73 1.95 17.86
CA LEU A 55 -4.94 2.22 16.65
C LEU A 55 -3.44 1.98 16.84
N GLN A 56 -2.90 2.23 18.04
CA GLN A 56 -1.51 1.88 18.36
C GLN A 56 -1.28 0.37 18.53
N ASN A 57 -2.33 -0.40 18.82
CA ASN A 57 -2.25 -1.83 19.09
C ASN A 57 -2.46 -2.70 17.84
N ILE A 58 -2.86 -2.09 16.72
CA ILE A 58 -3.07 -2.78 15.45
C ILE A 58 -2.04 -2.37 14.41
N ALA A 59 -1.96 -3.18 13.36
CA ALA A 59 -1.22 -2.90 12.14
C ALA A 59 -2.09 -3.27 10.94
N VAL A 60 -1.91 -2.57 9.82
CA VAL A 60 -2.65 -2.86 8.58
C VAL A 60 -1.68 -3.27 7.48
N LEU A 61 -2.00 -4.36 6.80
CA LEU A 61 -1.34 -4.79 5.58
C LEU A 61 -2.37 -4.97 4.47
N VAL A 62 -2.06 -4.48 3.29
CA VAL A 62 -2.86 -4.65 2.09
C VAL A 62 -2.14 -5.61 1.15
N PHE A 63 -2.78 -6.74 0.83
CA PHE A 63 -2.39 -7.59 -0.28
C PHE A 63 -2.88 -6.99 -1.59
N LYS A 64 -1.94 -6.63 -2.45
CA LYS A 64 -2.20 -6.11 -3.80
C LYS A 64 -2.44 -7.26 -4.80
N PRO A 65 -3.00 -7.00 -5.99
CA PRO A 65 -3.22 -8.04 -7.01
C PRO A 65 -1.98 -8.87 -7.35
N ASP A 66 -0.79 -8.26 -7.37
CA ASP A 66 0.48 -8.96 -7.59
C ASP A 66 0.83 -9.99 -6.51
N ALA A 67 0.36 -9.85 -5.27
CA ALA A 67 0.57 -10.88 -4.25
C ALA A 67 -0.13 -12.20 -4.59
N PHE A 68 -1.35 -12.11 -5.15
CA PHE A 68 -2.15 -13.27 -5.52
C PHE A 68 -1.58 -13.96 -6.77
N MET A 69 -1.21 -13.16 -7.78
CA MET A 69 -0.53 -13.66 -8.98
C MET A 69 0.78 -14.38 -8.64
N ALA A 70 1.58 -13.84 -7.72
CA ALA A 70 2.87 -14.42 -7.35
C ALA A 70 2.83 -15.44 -6.19
N ARG A 71 1.63 -15.86 -5.76
CA ARG A 71 1.43 -16.83 -4.67
C ARG A 71 2.17 -16.42 -3.38
N LYS A 72 2.16 -15.13 -3.04
CA LYS A 72 2.93 -14.55 -1.91
C LYS A 72 2.15 -14.38 -0.62
N CYS A 73 0.84 -14.55 -0.65
CA CYS A 73 -0.03 -14.32 0.52
C CYS A 73 0.37 -15.21 1.71
N GLN A 74 0.52 -16.52 1.52
CA GLN A 74 0.87 -17.44 2.61
C GLN A 74 2.25 -17.12 3.22
N ALA A 75 3.25 -16.85 2.38
CA ALA A 75 4.60 -16.51 2.87
C ALA A 75 4.60 -15.22 3.73
N ALA A 76 3.74 -14.25 3.40
CA ALA A 76 3.55 -13.06 4.22
C ALA A 76 2.86 -13.38 5.55
N LEU A 77 1.79 -14.19 5.54
CA LEU A 77 1.11 -14.60 6.77
C LEU A 77 2.04 -15.35 7.72
N ASP A 78 2.80 -16.31 7.21
CA ASP A 78 3.76 -17.07 8.02
C ASP A 78 4.82 -16.17 8.64
N TYR A 79 5.27 -15.15 7.90
CA TYR A 79 6.19 -14.14 8.43
C TYR A 79 5.56 -13.32 9.55
N LEU A 80 4.36 -12.78 9.33
CA LEU A 80 3.67 -11.95 10.31
C LEU A 80 3.35 -12.71 11.60
N GLN A 81 2.96 -13.98 11.49
CA GLN A 81 2.73 -14.83 12.65
C GLN A 81 4.02 -15.01 13.47
N ARG A 82 5.18 -15.26 12.83
CA ARG A 82 6.48 -15.31 13.52
C ARG A 82 6.86 -13.98 14.17
N GLN A 83 6.36 -12.87 13.63
CA GLN A 83 6.52 -11.53 14.18
C GLN A 83 5.42 -11.16 15.18
N ASN A 84 4.68 -12.14 15.74
CA ASN A 84 3.64 -11.93 16.75
C ASN A 84 2.44 -11.05 16.32
N PHE A 85 2.17 -10.97 15.02
CA PHE A 85 0.95 -10.36 14.51
C PHE A 85 -0.15 -11.41 14.35
N THR A 86 -1.34 -11.13 14.87
CA THR A 86 -2.51 -12.01 14.72
C THR A 86 -3.60 -11.30 13.92
N PRO A 87 -4.09 -11.85 12.81
CA PRO A 87 -5.17 -11.24 12.04
C PRO A 87 -6.48 -11.29 12.83
N ILE A 88 -7.19 -10.17 12.84
CA ILE A 88 -8.46 -10.00 13.56
C ILE A 88 -9.66 -9.73 12.63
N THR A 89 -9.43 -9.05 11.51
CA THR A 89 -10.44 -8.84 10.45
C THR A 89 -9.76 -8.52 9.11
N TRP A 90 -10.51 -8.59 8.01
CA TRP A 90 -10.07 -8.18 6.69
C TRP A 90 -11.24 -7.71 5.83
N ARG A 91 -10.96 -6.82 4.86
CA ARG A 91 -11.93 -6.37 3.86
C ARG A 91 -11.32 -6.32 2.47
N GLU A 92 -12.17 -6.57 1.47
CA GLU A 92 -11.84 -6.31 0.08
C GLU A 92 -12.14 -4.87 -0.27
N PHE A 93 -11.31 -4.31 -1.15
CA PHE A 93 -11.60 -3.04 -1.80
C PHE A 93 -10.89 -2.99 -3.14
N ARG A 94 -11.38 -2.14 -4.05
CA ARG A 94 -10.74 -1.90 -5.34
C ARG A 94 -10.24 -0.47 -5.41
N TYR A 95 -8.98 -0.29 -5.74
CA TYR A 95 -8.52 1.03 -6.15
C TYR A 95 -9.20 1.42 -7.46
N ASN A 96 -9.55 2.69 -7.57
CA ASN A 96 -9.86 3.32 -8.84
C ASN A 96 -8.84 4.42 -9.11
N HIS A 97 -9.01 5.10 -10.24
CA HIS A 97 -8.15 6.22 -10.65
C HIS A 97 -7.94 7.26 -9.53
N TRP A 98 -9.01 7.57 -8.80
CA TRP A 98 -9.07 8.62 -7.78
C TRP A 98 -8.56 8.13 -6.43
N THR A 99 -9.05 6.99 -5.95
CA THR A 99 -8.66 6.48 -4.62
C THR A 99 -7.18 6.17 -4.55
N MET A 100 -6.58 5.63 -5.62
CA MET A 100 -5.13 5.45 -5.69
C MET A 100 -4.39 6.79 -5.59
N ARG A 101 -4.90 7.84 -6.24
CA ARG A 101 -4.24 9.16 -6.22
C ARG A 101 -4.36 9.84 -4.87
N GLU A 102 -5.50 9.72 -4.21
CA GLU A 102 -5.68 10.25 -2.87
C GLU A 102 -4.85 9.47 -1.86
N ASP A 103 -4.80 8.14 -1.95
CA ASP A 103 -4.06 7.31 -1.01
C ASP A 103 -2.57 7.71 -0.96
N TRP A 104 -1.93 7.83 -2.13
CA TRP A 104 -0.53 8.24 -2.25
C TRP A 104 -0.32 9.75 -2.54
N ARG A 105 -1.32 10.61 -2.32
CA ARG A 105 -1.29 12.03 -2.72
C ARG A 105 -0.01 12.77 -2.34
N TYR A 106 0.50 12.51 -1.15
CA TYR A 106 1.67 13.20 -0.62
C TYR A 106 3.01 12.61 -1.11
N GLN A 107 2.98 11.42 -1.70
CA GLN A 107 4.13 10.67 -2.19
C GLN A 107 4.21 10.64 -3.73
N LEU A 108 3.10 10.73 -4.46
CA LEU A 108 3.08 10.57 -5.92
C LEU A 108 3.94 11.62 -6.65
N ASN A 109 4.12 12.80 -6.07
CA ASN A 109 4.95 13.85 -6.65
C ASN A 109 6.43 13.46 -6.80
N GLN A 110 6.88 12.36 -6.20
CA GLN A 110 8.25 11.83 -6.35
C GLN A 110 8.37 10.75 -7.45
N PHE A 111 7.24 10.33 -8.04
CA PHE A 111 7.19 9.23 -9.02
C PHE A 111 7.00 9.79 -10.42
N SER A 112 7.68 9.17 -11.40
CA SER A 112 7.44 9.46 -12.81
C SER A 112 5.99 9.14 -13.21
N LEU A 113 5.48 9.85 -14.22
CA LEU A 113 4.15 9.58 -14.77
C LEU A 113 3.97 8.13 -15.22
N ASP A 114 5.02 7.52 -15.78
CA ASP A 114 5.02 6.12 -16.18
C ASP A 114 4.83 5.17 -14.99
N ARG A 115 5.52 5.44 -13.88
CA ARG A 115 5.36 4.65 -12.65
C ARG A 115 3.97 4.82 -12.06
N ILE A 116 3.41 6.03 -12.09
CA ILE A 116 2.04 6.29 -11.63
C ILE A 116 1.05 5.48 -12.48
N PHE A 117 1.19 5.54 -13.81
CA PHE A 117 0.35 4.80 -14.76
C PHE A 117 0.43 3.28 -14.54
N LEU A 118 1.62 2.71 -14.38
CA LEU A 118 1.77 1.27 -14.14
C LEU A 118 1.23 0.84 -12.77
N ASN A 119 1.41 1.66 -11.73
CA ASN A 119 0.81 1.40 -10.41
C ASN A 119 -0.71 1.39 -10.51
N GLU A 120 -1.30 2.36 -11.20
CA GLU A 120 -2.74 2.41 -11.43
C GLU A 120 -3.21 1.16 -12.19
N LYS A 121 -2.54 0.80 -13.28
CA LYS A 121 -2.89 -0.39 -14.07
C LYS A 121 -2.86 -1.67 -13.23
N LEU A 122 -1.89 -1.81 -12.33
CA LEU A 122 -1.80 -2.94 -11.40
C LEU A 122 -2.88 -2.90 -10.33
N LEU A 123 -3.08 -1.76 -9.67
CA LEU A 123 -3.97 -1.65 -8.51
C LEU A 123 -5.46 -1.66 -8.88
N THR A 124 -5.79 -1.28 -10.11
CA THR A 124 -7.16 -1.29 -10.63
C THR A 124 -7.52 -2.60 -11.35
N SER A 125 -6.57 -3.54 -11.51
CA SER A 125 -6.81 -4.78 -12.26
C SER A 125 -7.72 -5.79 -11.53
N ASP A 126 -7.72 -5.76 -10.19
CA ASP A 126 -8.54 -6.64 -9.35
C ASP A 126 -8.65 -6.04 -7.93
N ASP A 127 -9.39 -6.71 -7.04
CA ASP A 127 -9.58 -6.30 -5.65
C ASP A 127 -8.33 -6.56 -4.81
N CYS A 128 -7.94 -5.56 -4.03
CA CYS A 128 -6.99 -5.69 -2.93
C CYS A 128 -7.67 -6.34 -1.71
N THR A 129 -6.87 -6.87 -0.78
CA THR A 129 -7.37 -7.32 0.53
C THR A 129 -6.61 -6.57 1.63
N MET A 130 -7.32 -5.71 2.36
CA MET A 130 -6.82 -5.06 3.57
C MET A 130 -7.02 -6.00 4.76
N VAL A 131 -5.97 -6.28 5.51
CA VAL A 131 -6.00 -7.13 6.70
C VAL A 131 -5.54 -6.33 7.90
N VAL A 132 -6.31 -6.40 8.98
CA VAL A 132 -5.96 -5.81 10.27
C VAL A 132 -5.39 -6.90 11.16
N PHE A 133 -4.23 -6.60 11.75
CA PHE A 133 -3.55 -7.45 12.70
C PHE A 133 -3.50 -6.78 14.06
N ARG A 134 -3.74 -7.55 15.12
CA ARG A 134 -3.32 -7.17 16.48
C ARG A 134 -1.83 -7.47 16.65
N ASP A 135 -1.09 -6.52 17.20
CA ASP A 135 0.30 -6.73 17.61
C ASP A 135 0.36 -7.31 19.04
N ASN A 136 0.83 -8.56 19.15
CA ASN A 136 0.96 -9.29 20.43
C ASN A 136 2.37 -9.21 21.04
N SER A 137 3.23 -8.30 20.60
CA SER A 137 4.54 -8.10 21.23
C SER A 137 4.40 -7.74 22.71
N GLN A 138 5.20 -8.39 23.57
CA GLN A 138 5.11 -8.24 25.03
C GLN A 138 5.65 -6.90 25.52
N GLU A 139 6.69 -6.38 24.86
CA GLU A 139 7.30 -5.07 25.13
C GLU A 139 7.13 -4.20 23.89
N ARG A 140 6.25 -3.21 24.01
CA ARG A 140 5.73 -2.48 22.86
C ARG A 140 6.39 -1.11 22.77
N GLU A 141 7.58 -1.09 22.17
CA GLU A 141 8.36 0.14 21.96
C GLU A 141 7.83 1.01 20.81
N LEU A 142 7.03 0.42 19.92
CA LEU A 142 6.47 1.07 18.74
C LEU A 142 4.98 0.75 18.61
N PRO A 143 4.15 1.65 18.05
CA PRO A 143 2.82 1.29 17.57
C PRO A 143 2.90 0.13 16.57
N GLY A 144 1.89 -0.75 16.55
CA GLY A 144 1.87 -1.95 15.71
C GLY A 144 2.12 -1.64 14.23
N THR A 145 1.48 -0.60 13.70
CA THR A 145 1.72 -0.10 12.33
C THR A 145 3.19 0.28 12.08
N VAL A 146 3.81 1.05 12.98
CA VAL A 146 5.20 1.50 12.84
C VAL A 146 6.15 0.30 12.91
N ARG A 147 5.89 -0.62 13.83
CA ARG A 147 6.63 -1.88 13.93
C ARG A 147 6.52 -2.68 12.63
N LEU A 148 5.32 -2.86 12.09
CA LEU A 148 5.12 -3.55 10.82
C LEU A 148 5.80 -2.83 9.64
N GLN A 149 5.75 -1.51 9.58
CA GLN A 149 6.46 -0.71 8.58
C GLN A 149 7.98 -0.95 8.66
N SER A 150 8.56 -1.04 9.86
CA SER A 150 9.99 -1.33 10.02
C SER A 150 10.38 -2.72 9.52
N LEU A 151 9.50 -3.71 9.74
CA LEU A 151 9.65 -5.10 9.30
C LEU A 151 9.39 -5.28 7.80
N LYS A 152 8.54 -4.42 7.20
CA LYS A 152 8.24 -4.41 5.75
C LYS A 152 9.51 -4.26 4.92
N GLY A 153 10.41 -3.38 5.35
CA GLY A 153 11.67 -3.07 4.70
C GLY A 153 11.58 -2.05 3.56
N SER A 154 12.73 -1.68 3.00
CA SER A 154 12.83 -0.63 1.98
C SER A 154 11.99 -0.92 0.74
N SER A 155 11.59 0.13 0.03
CA SER A 155 10.88 0.00 -1.25
C SER A 155 11.84 -0.13 -2.45
N LEU A 156 13.14 -0.08 -2.18
CA LEU A 156 14.26 -0.28 -3.08
C LEU A 156 14.83 -1.70 -2.88
N PRO A 157 14.73 -2.59 -3.88
CA PRO A 157 15.19 -3.98 -3.76
C PRO A 157 16.63 -4.15 -3.30
N GLU A 158 17.52 -3.28 -3.74
CA GLU A 158 18.94 -3.25 -3.39
C GLU A 158 19.21 -2.91 -1.92
N LEU A 159 18.22 -2.38 -1.20
CA LEU A 159 18.31 -2.04 0.22
C LEU A 159 17.56 -3.04 1.12
N HIS A 160 17.04 -4.13 0.55
CA HIS A 160 16.34 -5.16 1.32
C HIS A 160 17.30 -5.87 2.28
N LYS A 161 16.91 -5.99 3.55
CA LYS A 161 17.59 -6.86 4.51
C LYS A 161 16.96 -8.26 4.51
N PRO A 162 17.75 -9.34 4.69
CA PRO A 162 17.24 -10.72 4.55
C PRO A 162 16.07 -11.09 5.47
N ASP A 163 15.95 -10.44 6.61
CA ASP A 163 14.94 -10.64 7.65
C ASP A 163 13.67 -9.80 7.45
N GLN A 164 13.65 -8.91 6.45
CA GLN A 164 12.51 -8.07 6.14
C GLN A 164 11.51 -8.74 5.21
N LEU A 165 10.23 -8.38 5.36
CA LEU A 165 9.13 -8.97 4.60
C LEU A 165 9.37 -8.92 3.09
N ARG A 166 9.77 -7.77 2.53
CA ARG A 166 10.00 -7.64 1.07
C ARG A 166 11.12 -8.53 0.54
N ALA A 167 12.13 -8.84 1.35
CA ALA A 167 13.19 -9.80 1.00
C ALA A 167 12.63 -11.24 0.97
N ILE A 168 11.84 -11.59 1.99
CA ILE A 168 11.20 -12.91 2.12
C ILE A 168 10.22 -13.18 0.98
N LEU A 169 9.44 -12.16 0.60
CA LEU A 169 8.53 -12.26 -0.54
C LEU A 169 9.26 -12.25 -1.90
N LYS A 170 10.56 -11.95 -1.90
CA LYS A 170 11.39 -11.80 -3.11
C LYS A 170 10.81 -10.73 -4.05
N SER A 171 10.55 -9.54 -3.53
CA SER A 171 10.17 -8.40 -4.37
C SER A 171 11.40 -7.87 -5.10
N HIS A 172 11.48 -8.09 -6.41
CA HIS A 172 12.67 -7.80 -7.21
C HIS A 172 12.63 -6.43 -7.91
N ASN A 173 11.50 -5.72 -7.90
CA ASN A 173 11.39 -4.42 -8.57
C ASN A 173 10.53 -3.42 -7.79
N ARG A 174 10.53 -2.18 -8.27
CA ARG A 174 9.91 -1.04 -7.57
C ARG A 174 8.39 -0.93 -7.75
N LEU A 175 7.77 -1.79 -8.57
CA LEU A 175 6.33 -1.85 -8.85
C LEU A 175 5.64 -3.03 -8.15
N PHE A 176 6.13 -4.25 -8.39
CA PHE A 176 5.61 -5.49 -7.83
C PHE A 176 6.19 -5.74 -6.44
N LYS A 177 5.53 -5.15 -5.44
CA LYS A 177 5.90 -5.20 -4.02
C LYS A 177 5.05 -6.16 -3.22
N PHE A 178 3.98 -6.69 -3.83
CA PHE A 178 2.99 -7.61 -3.27
C PHE A 178 2.13 -7.01 -2.15
N VAL A 179 2.75 -6.24 -1.25
CA VAL A 179 2.10 -5.70 -0.05
C VAL A 179 2.32 -4.20 0.09
N HIS A 180 1.31 -3.53 0.62
CA HIS A 180 1.37 -2.19 1.21
C HIS A 180 1.10 -2.29 2.72
N THR A 181 1.67 -1.39 3.51
CA THR A 181 1.32 -1.24 4.93
C THR A 181 1.18 0.23 5.21
N THR A 182 0.26 0.57 6.11
CA THR A 182 0.23 1.90 6.72
C THR A 182 1.57 2.18 7.41
N ASP A 183 1.99 3.45 7.46
CA ASP A 183 3.29 3.83 8.02
C ASP A 183 3.17 4.23 9.50
N GLU A 184 2.10 4.94 9.88
CA GLU A 184 1.75 5.30 11.25
C GLU A 184 0.25 5.08 11.57
N PRO A 185 -0.17 5.03 12.84
CA PRO A 185 -1.58 4.87 13.20
C PRO A 185 -2.52 5.91 12.57
N ALA A 186 -2.06 7.14 12.34
CA ALA A 186 -2.84 8.18 11.67
C ALA A 186 -3.19 7.79 10.21
N ASP A 187 -2.34 7.00 9.56
CA ASP A 187 -2.59 6.55 8.19
C ASP A 187 -3.73 5.54 8.13
N ILE A 188 -3.92 4.70 9.15
CA ILE A 188 -5.10 3.80 9.21
C ILE A 188 -6.39 4.62 9.06
N ILE A 189 -6.50 5.71 9.81
CA ILE A 189 -7.68 6.58 9.78
C ILE A 189 -7.87 7.20 8.39
N ARG A 190 -6.81 7.79 7.84
CA ARG A 190 -6.90 8.43 6.52
C ARG A 190 -7.21 7.43 5.42
N GLU A 191 -6.49 6.31 5.37
CA GLU A 191 -6.67 5.28 4.35
C GLU A 191 -8.09 4.70 4.42
N SER A 192 -8.63 4.42 5.62
CA SER A 192 -10.03 4.01 5.79
C SER A 192 -11.02 5.06 5.29
N GLY A 193 -10.74 6.36 5.47
CA GLY A 193 -11.57 7.45 4.95
C GLY A 193 -11.57 7.54 3.42
N ILE A 194 -10.50 7.14 2.76
CA ILE A 194 -10.36 7.15 1.29
C ILE A 194 -11.01 5.92 0.66
N LEU A 195 -10.80 4.76 1.28
CA LEU A 195 -11.09 3.45 0.67
C LEU A 195 -12.52 2.97 0.92
N PHE A 196 -13.16 3.44 1.99
CA PHE A 196 -14.48 2.97 2.41
C PHE A 196 -15.49 4.10 2.44
N SER A 197 -16.71 3.81 2.00
CA SER A 197 -17.86 4.67 2.28
C SER A 197 -18.08 4.83 3.79
N SER A 198 -18.94 5.78 4.18
CA SER A 198 -19.24 6.00 5.59
C SER A 198 -19.74 4.73 6.28
N GLU A 199 -20.69 4.00 5.67
CA GLU A 199 -21.24 2.75 6.21
C GLU A 199 -20.15 1.66 6.32
N GLU A 200 -19.40 1.43 5.24
CA GLU A 200 -18.33 0.42 5.23
C GLU A 200 -17.23 0.73 6.25
N ARG A 201 -16.92 2.01 6.47
CA ARG A 201 -15.93 2.46 7.44
C ARG A 201 -16.42 2.26 8.88
N HIS A 202 -17.70 2.54 9.16
CA HIS A 202 -18.29 2.27 10.46
C HIS A 202 -18.22 0.77 10.77
N ASP A 203 -18.65 -0.07 9.84
CA ASP A 203 -18.57 -1.52 10.03
C ASP A 203 -17.13 -2.00 10.19
N PHE A 204 -16.19 -1.46 9.40
CA PHE A 204 -14.78 -1.81 9.50
C PHE A 204 -14.20 -1.51 10.89
N PHE A 205 -14.47 -0.32 11.44
CA PHE A 205 -14.02 0.01 12.80
C PHE A 205 -14.73 -0.83 13.87
N GLN A 206 -16.03 -1.12 13.69
CA GLN A 206 -16.77 -1.97 14.62
C GLN A 206 -16.22 -3.41 14.63
N GLU A 207 -15.91 -3.96 13.45
CA GLU A 207 -15.27 -5.27 13.32
C GLU A 207 -13.91 -5.33 14.03
N ILE A 208 -13.13 -4.24 14.03
CA ILE A 208 -11.86 -4.19 14.77
C ILE A 208 -12.13 -4.31 16.26
N VAL A 209 -13.14 -3.62 16.80
CA VAL A 209 -13.52 -3.71 18.22
C VAL A 209 -14.00 -5.11 18.55
N ASP A 210 -14.98 -5.62 17.81
CA ASP A 210 -15.65 -6.89 18.09
C ASP A 210 -14.67 -8.07 18.00
N ASN A 211 -13.74 -8.02 17.05
CA ASN A 211 -12.80 -9.11 16.80
C ASN A 211 -11.42 -8.87 17.43
N PHE A 212 -11.22 -7.80 18.23
CA PHE A 212 -9.90 -7.44 18.71
C PHE A 212 -9.20 -8.59 19.45
N HIS A 213 -9.97 -9.39 20.20
CA HIS A 213 -9.44 -10.52 20.96
C HIS A 213 -9.37 -11.84 20.18
N GLU A 214 -9.96 -11.89 18.99
CA GLU A 214 -10.03 -13.08 18.16
C GLU A 214 -8.68 -13.43 17.51
N ASN A 215 -8.59 -14.67 17.03
CA ASN A 215 -7.52 -15.12 16.15
C ASN A 215 -8.14 -15.74 14.90
N LYS A 216 -8.12 -14.99 13.79
CA LYS A 216 -8.72 -15.43 12.52
C LYS A 216 -7.71 -15.98 11.52
N SER A 217 -6.57 -16.51 11.98
CA SER A 217 -5.46 -16.92 11.10
C SER A 217 -5.88 -18.00 10.10
N ALA A 218 -6.62 -19.02 10.57
CA ALA A 218 -7.08 -20.11 9.70
C ALA A 218 -8.09 -19.61 8.65
N GLN A 219 -9.07 -18.82 9.08
CA GLN A 219 -10.09 -18.27 8.20
C GLN A 219 -9.51 -17.32 7.15
N LEU A 220 -8.52 -16.49 7.53
CA LEU A 220 -7.82 -15.63 6.60
C LEU A 220 -7.00 -16.43 5.59
N ALA A 221 -6.30 -17.48 6.03
CA ALA A 221 -5.51 -18.33 5.14
C ALA A 221 -6.41 -19.01 4.09
N ASP A 222 -7.53 -19.61 4.52
CA ASP A 222 -8.51 -20.24 3.63
C ASP A 222 -9.10 -19.23 2.63
N TYR A 223 -9.45 -18.03 3.11
CA TYR A 223 -9.95 -16.96 2.25
C TYR A 223 -8.92 -16.51 1.21
N LEU A 224 -7.67 -16.30 1.61
CA LEU A 224 -6.60 -15.87 0.70
C LEU A 224 -6.24 -16.96 -0.30
N ASP A 225 -6.26 -18.24 0.08
CA ASP A 225 -6.05 -19.36 -0.85
C ASP A 225 -7.17 -19.43 -1.90
N GLY A 226 -8.43 -19.36 -1.45
CA GLY A 226 -9.59 -19.30 -2.32
C GLY A 226 -9.50 -18.14 -3.32
N LYS A 227 -9.13 -16.93 -2.87
CA LYS A 227 -8.91 -15.78 -3.75
C LYS A 227 -7.73 -15.98 -4.70
N THR A 228 -6.61 -16.48 -4.19
CA THR A 228 -5.39 -16.77 -4.97
C THR A 228 -5.71 -17.70 -6.14
N SER A 229 -6.53 -18.74 -5.93
CA SER A 229 -6.89 -19.71 -6.96
C SER A 229 -7.53 -19.11 -8.23
N ARG A 230 -8.10 -17.90 -8.15
CA ARG A 230 -8.70 -17.17 -9.29
C ARG A 230 -7.67 -16.54 -10.23
N PHE A 231 -6.43 -16.37 -9.78
CA PHE A 231 -5.37 -15.72 -10.55
C PHE A 231 -4.50 -16.76 -11.27
N SER A 232 -4.09 -16.43 -12.50
CA SER A 232 -2.99 -17.14 -13.15
C SER A 232 -1.67 -16.84 -12.43
N GLU A 233 -0.87 -17.88 -12.21
CA GLU A 233 0.40 -17.74 -11.51
C GLU A 233 1.42 -16.96 -12.36
N ASN A 234 2.15 -16.05 -11.72
CA ASN A 234 3.20 -15.27 -12.36
C ASN A 234 4.33 -14.95 -11.36
N ASP A 235 5.58 -15.14 -11.77
CA ASP A 235 6.76 -14.85 -10.95
C ASP A 235 7.29 -13.42 -11.14
N PHE A 236 6.66 -12.63 -12.00
CA PHE A 236 7.02 -11.29 -12.44
C PHE A 236 8.44 -11.17 -12.97
N ASN A 237 8.96 -12.25 -13.56
CA ASN A 237 10.28 -12.29 -14.18
C ASN A 237 10.21 -11.87 -15.65
N TRP A 238 11.16 -11.04 -16.09
CA TRP A 238 11.15 -10.48 -17.44
C TRP A 238 11.44 -11.48 -18.58
N PRO A 239 12.19 -12.59 -18.42
CA PRO A 239 12.43 -13.54 -19.51
C PRO A 239 11.14 -14.16 -20.07
N LYS A 240 10.17 -14.50 -19.22
CA LYS A 240 8.86 -15.02 -19.68
C LYS A 240 8.05 -13.96 -20.43
N ALA A 241 8.09 -12.71 -19.96
CA ALA A 241 7.44 -11.60 -20.65
C ALA A 241 8.12 -11.33 -22.01
N LEU A 242 9.43 -11.54 -22.11
CA LEU A 242 10.19 -11.43 -23.34
C LEU A 242 9.84 -12.56 -24.32
N GLU A 243 9.70 -13.81 -23.86
CA GLU A 243 9.24 -14.94 -24.70
C GLU A 243 7.87 -14.64 -25.33
N GLU A 244 6.95 -14.04 -24.57
CA GLU A 244 5.65 -13.62 -25.08
C GLU A 244 5.78 -12.55 -26.17
N LEU A 245 6.66 -11.56 -25.97
CA LEU A 245 6.97 -10.55 -26.98
C LEU A 245 7.59 -11.15 -28.24
N GLN A 246 8.56 -12.05 -28.10
CA GLN A 246 9.18 -12.77 -29.22
C GLN A 246 8.14 -13.55 -30.02
N SER A 247 7.22 -14.24 -29.34
CA SER A 247 6.13 -14.97 -29.98
C SER A 247 5.23 -14.02 -30.77
N SER A 248 4.82 -12.88 -30.20
CA SER A 248 3.95 -11.92 -30.91
C SER A 248 4.66 -11.24 -32.10
N VAL A 249 5.96 -10.93 -31.96
CA VAL A 249 6.80 -10.40 -33.05
C VAL A 249 6.92 -11.39 -34.20
N SER A 250 7.02 -12.70 -33.92
CA SER A 250 7.15 -13.74 -34.95
C SER A 250 5.94 -13.84 -35.90
N THR A 251 4.77 -13.42 -35.43
CA THR A 251 3.51 -13.42 -36.20
C THR A 251 3.13 -12.03 -36.71
N CYS A 252 3.97 -11.02 -36.46
CA CYS A 252 3.69 -9.62 -36.78
C CYS A 252 3.68 -9.37 -38.30
N PRO A 253 2.72 -8.58 -38.82
CA PRO A 253 2.68 -8.22 -40.24
C PRO A 253 3.82 -7.29 -40.69
N PHE A 254 4.57 -6.68 -39.76
CA PHE A 254 5.67 -5.74 -40.00
C PHE A 254 7.00 -6.29 -39.41
N PRO A 255 7.56 -7.38 -39.97
CA PRO A 255 8.63 -8.13 -39.33
C PRO A 255 9.92 -7.32 -39.16
N THR A 256 10.26 -6.41 -40.07
CA THR A 256 11.50 -5.62 -39.97
C THR A 256 11.45 -4.68 -38.77
N GLU A 257 10.39 -3.88 -38.66
CA GLU A 257 10.19 -2.91 -37.60
C GLU A 257 9.97 -3.59 -36.24
N ALA A 258 9.24 -4.70 -36.22
CA ALA A 258 9.01 -5.50 -35.02
C ALA A 258 10.30 -6.12 -34.47
N ASN A 259 11.16 -6.67 -35.33
CA ASN A 259 12.46 -7.21 -34.91
C ASN A 259 13.41 -6.11 -34.40
N LEU A 260 13.37 -4.90 -34.98
CA LEU A 260 14.15 -3.77 -34.47
C LEU A 260 13.68 -3.36 -33.06
N LEU A 261 12.36 -3.27 -32.83
CA LEU A 261 11.80 -2.96 -31.52
C LEU A 261 12.16 -4.05 -30.49
N LEU A 262 12.05 -5.32 -30.87
CA LEU A 262 12.44 -6.45 -30.02
C LEU A 262 13.92 -6.36 -29.62
N ALA A 263 14.81 -6.17 -30.59
CA ALA A 263 16.25 -6.07 -30.34
C ALA A 263 16.59 -4.89 -29.40
N ASP A 264 15.93 -3.75 -29.57
CA ASP A 264 16.05 -2.60 -28.66
C ASP A 264 15.62 -2.96 -27.23
N ILE A 265 14.44 -3.58 -27.06
CA ILE A 265 13.91 -3.98 -25.75
C ILE A 265 14.83 -5.01 -25.07
N GLU A 266 15.29 -6.03 -25.79
CA GLU A 266 16.20 -7.05 -25.28
C GLU A 266 17.50 -6.42 -24.77
N GLN A 267 18.11 -5.54 -25.57
CA GLN A 267 19.32 -4.82 -25.18
C GLN A 267 19.10 -3.98 -23.92
N TRP A 268 17.96 -3.28 -23.82
CA TRP A 268 17.68 -2.44 -22.65
C TRP A 268 17.34 -3.25 -21.39
N LEU A 269 16.70 -4.41 -21.52
CA LEU A 269 16.47 -5.31 -20.38
C LEU A 269 17.79 -5.90 -19.85
N LEU A 270 18.72 -6.25 -20.73
CA LEU A 270 20.00 -6.86 -20.35
C LEU A 270 21.04 -5.86 -19.82
N HIS A 271 21.10 -4.67 -20.42
CA HIS A 271 22.18 -3.70 -20.18
C HIS A 271 21.71 -2.37 -19.60
N GLY A 272 20.40 -2.22 -19.38
CA GLY A 272 19.79 -0.95 -19.03
C GLY A 272 19.61 -0.02 -20.23
N MET A 273 18.73 0.98 -20.07
CA MET A 273 18.53 1.99 -21.09
C MET A 273 19.75 2.94 -21.22
N PRO A 274 20.18 3.28 -22.45
CA PRO A 274 21.26 4.25 -22.66
C PRO A 274 20.94 5.61 -22.05
N ALA A 275 21.95 6.28 -21.50
CA ALA A 275 21.81 7.62 -20.94
C ALA A 275 21.24 8.61 -21.98
N GLY A 276 20.25 9.40 -21.56
CA GLY A 276 19.58 10.39 -22.43
C GLY A 276 18.52 9.82 -23.37
N LYS A 277 18.32 8.49 -23.40
CA LYS A 277 17.10 7.89 -23.97
C LYS A 277 16.06 7.74 -22.85
N ALA A 278 14.81 8.00 -23.19
CA ALA A 278 13.65 7.63 -22.40
C ALA A 278 12.62 7.04 -23.36
N LEU A 279 12.01 5.92 -22.98
CA LEU A 279 10.84 5.40 -23.66
C LEU A 279 9.71 5.41 -22.65
N SER A 280 8.77 6.34 -22.82
CA SER A 280 7.58 6.36 -21.98
C SER A 280 6.73 5.12 -22.24
N VAL A 281 5.95 4.71 -21.24
CA VAL A 281 5.04 3.57 -21.35
C VAL A 281 4.07 3.78 -22.52
N ARG A 282 3.60 5.01 -22.70
CA ARG A 282 2.69 5.38 -23.78
C ARG A 282 3.34 5.29 -25.16
N GLU A 283 4.60 5.65 -25.29
CA GLU A 283 5.32 5.49 -26.55
C GLU A 283 5.53 4.02 -26.90
N LEU A 284 5.85 3.17 -25.91
CA LEU A 284 5.95 1.72 -26.12
C LEU A 284 4.60 1.14 -26.52
N GLU A 285 3.53 1.46 -25.79
CA GLU A 285 2.17 1.01 -26.11
C GLU A 285 1.75 1.40 -27.53
N ASN A 286 2.00 2.65 -27.93
CA ASN A 286 1.73 3.12 -29.29
C ASN A 286 2.56 2.39 -30.36
N LYS A 287 3.83 2.06 -30.07
CA LYS A 287 4.68 1.30 -30.99
C LYS A 287 4.17 -0.13 -31.15
N LEU A 288 3.84 -0.81 -30.05
CA LEU A 288 3.28 -2.17 -30.07
C LEU A 288 1.95 -2.19 -30.85
N HIS A 289 1.06 -1.23 -30.58
CA HIS A 289 -0.22 -1.12 -31.27
C HIS A 289 -0.06 -0.89 -32.79
N LYS A 290 0.82 0.02 -33.21
CA LYS A 290 1.09 0.28 -34.64
C LYS A 290 1.65 -0.93 -35.38
N LEU A 291 2.36 -1.80 -34.67
CA LEU A 291 2.94 -3.02 -35.21
C LEU A 291 2.01 -4.23 -35.09
N ASP A 292 0.80 -4.07 -34.55
CA ASP A 292 -0.13 -5.17 -34.26
C ASP A 292 0.49 -6.26 -33.37
N ILE A 293 1.33 -5.84 -32.42
CA ILE A 293 1.95 -6.70 -31.41
C ILE A 293 1.06 -6.68 -30.16
N HIS A 294 0.64 -7.86 -29.70
CA HIS A 294 -0.27 -8.03 -28.58
C HIS A 294 0.45 -8.74 -27.44
N LEU A 295 0.42 -8.12 -26.26
CA LEU A 295 0.93 -8.69 -25.01
C LEU A 295 -0.20 -8.78 -23.99
N SER A 296 -0.13 -9.79 -23.14
CA SER A 296 -0.86 -9.82 -21.89
C SER A 296 -0.55 -8.57 -21.07
N ASN A 297 -1.54 -8.09 -20.31
CA ASN A 297 -1.36 -6.93 -19.43
C ASN A 297 -0.16 -7.13 -18.47
N VAL A 298 0.04 -8.37 -18.00
CA VAL A 298 1.12 -8.72 -17.08
C VAL A 298 2.48 -8.64 -17.78
N ALA A 299 2.66 -9.25 -18.95
CA ALA A 299 3.91 -9.17 -19.71
C ALA A 299 4.26 -7.72 -20.07
N PHE A 300 3.28 -6.94 -20.50
CA PHE A 300 3.45 -5.52 -20.77
C PHE A 300 3.96 -4.75 -19.53
N MET A 301 3.34 -4.95 -18.36
CA MET A 301 3.78 -4.28 -17.13
C MET A 301 5.18 -4.73 -16.69
N ILE A 302 5.52 -6.02 -16.84
CA ILE A 302 6.85 -6.55 -16.54
C ILE A 302 7.91 -5.92 -17.43
N ILE A 303 7.68 -5.83 -18.74
CA ILE A 303 8.62 -5.16 -19.65
C ILE A 303 8.76 -3.68 -19.26
N CYS A 304 7.64 -2.97 -19.13
CA CYS A 304 7.65 -1.54 -18.82
C CYS A 304 8.36 -1.23 -17.50
N THR A 305 8.09 -1.97 -16.42
CA THR A 305 8.65 -1.67 -15.10
C THR A 305 10.17 -1.78 -15.04
N ASN A 306 10.78 -2.58 -15.92
CA ASN A 306 12.23 -2.71 -16.04
C ASN A 306 12.86 -1.62 -16.92
N LEU A 307 12.08 -0.93 -17.75
CA LEU A 307 12.58 0.06 -18.71
C LEU A 307 12.33 1.51 -18.28
N ILE A 308 11.31 1.77 -17.48
CA ILE A 308 10.93 3.14 -17.11
C ILE A 308 11.88 3.76 -16.08
N HIS A 309 11.97 5.09 -16.11
CA HIS A 309 12.44 5.85 -14.96
C HIS A 309 11.37 5.81 -13.86
N HIS A 310 11.75 5.49 -12.62
CA HIS A 310 10.81 5.34 -11.50
C HIS A 310 10.59 6.62 -10.67
N SER A 311 11.46 7.61 -10.84
CA SER A 311 11.48 8.89 -10.09
C SER A 311 12.42 9.86 -10.78
N TYR A 312 12.11 11.16 -10.78
CA TYR A 312 13.01 12.19 -11.31
C TYR A 312 13.77 12.94 -10.20
N ALA A 313 14.96 13.47 -10.50
CA ALA A 313 15.86 14.06 -9.50
C ALA A 313 15.35 15.38 -8.87
N LEU A 314 14.45 16.09 -9.53
CA LEU A 314 13.89 17.37 -9.05
C LEU A 314 12.54 17.19 -8.32
N GLU A 315 12.02 15.98 -8.28
CA GLU A 315 10.73 15.66 -7.70
C GLU A 315 10.87 15.38 -6.20
N PHE A 316 9.99 15.96 -5.39
CA PHE A 316 9.99 15.77 -3.93
C PHE A 316 8.61 15.37 -3.43
N ALA A 317 8.58 14.47 -2.45
CA ALA A 317 7.36 14.16 -1.71
C ALA A 317 6.95 15.35 -0.84
N LEU A 318 5.64 15.64 -0.77
CA LEU A 318 5.09 16.68 0.10
C LEU A 318 5.26 16.32 1.57
N MET A 319 5.15 15.03 1.90
CA MET A 319 5.51 14.48 3.19
C MET A 319 6.83 13.73 3.05
N ARG A 320 7.84 14.16 3.81
CA ARG A 320 9.17 13.56 3.75
C ARG A 320 9.29 12.50 4.85
N GLY A 321 9.54 11.26 4.44
CA GLY A 321 9.71 10.14 5.35
C GLY A 321 8.38 9.49 5.76
N ASP A 322 8.49 8.62 6.76
CA ASP A 322 7.42 7.74 7.24
C ASP A 322 7.30 7.74 8.78
N GLY A 323 8.08 8.60 9.46
CA GLY A 323 8.06 8.76 10.92
C GLY A 323 8.86 7.69 11.68
N LEU A 324 9.40 6.66 11.03
CA LEU A 324 10.05 5.54 11.71
C LEU A 324 11.21 5.99 12.61
N ASP A 325 12.14 6.79 12.08
CA ASP A 325 13.32 7.25 12.83
C ASP A 325 12.93 8.09 14.05
N ASP A 326 11.85 8.86 13.96
CA ASP A 326 11.35 9.69 15.05
C ASP A 326 10.66 8.87 16.15
N TRP A 327 9.92 7.82 15.78
CA TRP A 327 9.38 6.86 16.74
C TRP A 327 10.50 6.08 17.44
N LEU A 328 11.50 5.60 16.70
CA LEU A 328 12.67 4.91 17.27
C LEU A 328 13.49 5.82 18.21
N ALA A 329 13.49 7.13 17.95
CA ALA A 329 14.09 8.13 18.83
C ALA A 329 13.22 8.49 20.06
N GLY A 330 12.07 7.83 20.26
CA GLY A 330 11.20 8.03 21.41
C GLY A 330 10.39 9.34 21.36
N LYS A 331 10.22 9.96 20.17
CA LYS A 331 9.44 11.20 20.04
C LYS A 331 7.92 10.97 20.03
N GLY A 332 7.50 9.72 19.90
CA GLY A 332 6.09 9.34 19.87
C GLY A 332 5.45 9.24 21.25
N LYS A 333 4.14 9.51 21.31
CA LYS A 333 3.34 9.45 22.54
C LYS A 333 2.63 8.11 22.61
N HIS A 334 3.05 7.22 23.51
CA HIS A 334 2.38 5.95 23.75
C HIS A 334 1.15 6.13 24.66
N VAL A 335 0.04 5.50 24.28
CA VAL A 335 -1.18 5.47 25.09
C VAL A 335 -1.37 4.04 25.62
N PRO A 336 -1.45 3.84 26.95
CA PRO A 336 -1.70 2.52 27.52
C PRO A 336 -2.98 1.89 26.98
N PHE A 337 -2.97 0.57 26.76
CA PHE A 337 -4.16 -0.17 26.34
C PHE A 337 -4.84 -0.78 27.56
N ASN A 338 -6.08 -0.33 27.83
CA ASN A 338 -6.91 -0.87 28.89
C ASN A 338 -8.05 -1.69 28.29
N SER A 339 -7.82 -2.99 28.09
CA SER A 339 -8.79 -3.90 27.46
C SER A 339 -10.04 -4.17 28.31
N SER A 340 -10.06 -3.75 29.58
CA SER A 340 -11.20 -3.98 30.49
C SER A 340 -12.24 -2.85 30.50
N MET A 341 -12.03 -1.77 29.74
CA MET A 341 -13.06 -0.75 29.56
C MET A 341 -13.96 -1.13 28.38
N HIS A 342 -15.10 -1.75 28.67
CA HIS A 342 -16.18 -1.86 27.69
C HIS A 342 -16.59 -0.44 27.27
N ASN A 343 -16.75 -0.20 25.96
CA ASN A 343 -17.25 1.07 25.44
C ASN A 343 -18.64 1.34 26.03
N THR A 344 -18.71 2.24 27.01
CA THR A 344 -19.97 2.84 27.41
C THR A 344 -20.35 3.83 26.32
N THR A 345 -21.19 3.42 25.39
CA THR A 345 -21.79 4.29 24.36
C THR A 345 -22.86 5.23 24.92
N GLU A 346 -23.05 5.29 26.24
CA GLU A 346 -23.94 6.24 26.91
C GLU A 346 -23.24 7.60 27.03
N GLY A 347 -23.51 8.53 26.09
CA GLY A 347 -23.23 9.95 26.34
C GLY A 347 -22.98 10.87 25.14
N PHE A 348 -22.93 10.41 23.89
CA PHE A 348 -22.61 11.28 22.73
C PHE A 348 -23.81 11.69 21.87
N TYR A 349 -25.03 11.54 22.37
CA TYR A 349 -26.24 12.12 21.77
C TYR A 349 -26.86 13.17 22.70
N GLU A 350 -26.27 14.36 22.72
CA GLU A 350 -26.99 15.63 22.92
C GLU A 350 -26.47 16.69 21.94
#